data_AF-A0A8J8BIF4-F1
#
_entry.id   AF-A0A8J8BIF4-F1
#
_cell.length_a   1.000
_cell.length_b   1.000
_cell.length_c   1.000
_cell.angle_alpha   90.00
_cell.angle_beta   90.00
_cell.angle_gamma   90.00
#
_symmetry.space_group_name_H-M   'P 1'
#
loop_
_entity.id
_entity.type
_entity.pdbx_description
1 polymer ?
#
loop_
_entity_poly.entity_id
_entity_poly.type
_entity_poly.pdbx_seq_one_letter_code
_entity_poly.pdbx_strand_id
1 'polypeptide(L)'
;MAQQIADRRDVDFVLHELLDVGAMSSYEKFAEFNKKTVDLIVTEARNLAIKEILPTNKVGDEVGVSFEKDGQVKVPEEFHRAYQLYKEGEWVGTSEDPEWGGQGMPRTVDMAVSDYLLGANCSLNLYVGLTIGAGHLVEAFGTEEQKRLFLKKL
;
A
#
# COMPACT_ATOMS: atom_id res chain seq x y z
N MET A 1 20.27 -13.14 8.66
CA MET A 1 20.23 -11.90 7.85
C MET A 1 19.57 -10.84 8.70
N ALA A 2 20.11 -9.62 8.77
CA ALA A 2 19.47 -8.54 9.51
C ALA A 2 18.08 -8.25 8.91
N GLN A 3 17.05 -8.14 9.76
CA GLN A 3 15.76 -7.57 9.35
C GLN A 3 15.99 -6.09 9.03
N GLN A 4 15.83 -5.73 7.76
CA GLN A 4 16.05 -4.36 7.29
C GLN A 4 14.80 -3.47 7.43
N ILE A 5 13.63 -4.09 7.58
CA ILE A 5 12.31 -3.46 7.72
C ILE A 5 11.54 -4.18 8.85
N ALA A 6 10.29 -4.58 8.67
CA ALA A 6 9.52 -5.36 9.65
C ALA A 6 9.99 -6.82 9.86
N ASP A 7 9.78 -7.33 11.08
CA ASP A 7 9.98 -8.75 11.42
C ASP A 7 8.80 -9.60 10.95
N ARG A 8 9.07 -10.49 9.98
CA ARG A 8 8.04 -11.42 9.47
C ARG A 8 7.43 -12.31 10.55
N ARG A 9 8.23 -12.78 11.50
CA ARG A 9 7.74 -13.66 12.57
C ARG A 9 6.75 -12.93 13.48
N ASP A 10 7.01 -11.66 13.78
CA ASP A 10 6.14 -10.82 14.60
C ASP A 10 4.85 -10.48 13.86
N VAL A 11 4.93 -10.10 12.58
CA VAL A 11 3.75 -9.89 11.74
C VAL A 11 2.88 -11.16 11.68
N ASP A 12 3.48 -12.33 11.44
CA ASP A 12 2.74 -13.59 11.41
C ASP A 12 2.13 -13.96 12.78
N PHE A 13 2.82 -13.66 13.88
CA PHE A 13 2.29 -13.83 15.24
C PHE A 13 1.04 -12.97 15.45
N VAL A 14 1.13 -11.68 15.14
CA VAL A 14 0.02 -10.75 15.31
C VAL A 14 -1.17 -11.17 14.46
N LEU A 15 -0.95 -11.48 13.18
CA LEU A 15 -2.03 -11.83 12.27
C LEU A 15 -2.71 -13.15 12.65
N HIS A 16 -1.94 -14.21 12.94
CA HIS A 16 -2.49 -15.56 13.04
C HIS A 16 -2.68 -16.06 14.46
N GLU A 17 -1.79 -15.71 15.38
CA GLU A 17 -1.83 -16.24 16.75
C GLU A 17 -2.58 -15.30 17.70
N LEU A 18 -2.45 -13.99 17.51
CA LEU A 18 -3.13 -13.00 18.34
C LEU A 18 -4.53 -12.64 17.82
N LEU A 19 -4.65 -12.35 16.51
CA LEU A 19 -5.88 -11.82 15.92
C LEU A 19 -6.72 -12.84 15.15
N ASP A 20 -6.12 -13.98 14.77
CA ASP A 20 -6.73 -15.01 13.92
C ASP A 20 -7.45 -14.41 12.69
N VAL A 21 -6.73 -13.59 11.91
CA VAL A 21 -7.31 -12.85 10.77
C VAL A 21 -7.91 -13.78 9.70
N GLY A 22 -7.44 -15.03 9.64
CA GLY A 22 -8.00 -16.04 8.73
C GLY A 22 -9.46 -16.36 9.04
N ALA A 23 -9.92 -16.21 10.29
CA ALA A 23 -11.32 -16.39 10.65
C ALA A 23 -12.24 -15.35 10.00
N MET A 24 -11.72 -14.19 9.58
CA MET A 24 -12.53 -13.17 8.90
C MET A 24 -13.14 -13.69 7.59
N SER A 25 -12.57 -14.74 6.98
CA SER A 25 -13.15 -15.35 5.78
C SER A 25 -14.50 -16.03 6.00
N SER A 26 -14.99 -16.13 7.25
CA SER A 26 -16.37 -16.55 7.51
C SER A 26 -17.40 -15.48 7.17
N TYR A 27 -17.00 -14.21 7.07
CA TYR A 27 -17.86 -13.11 6.66
C TYR A 27 -17.86 -13.00 5.14
N GLU A 28 -19.05 -12.87 4.53
CA GLU A 28 -19.20 -12.77 3.07
C GLU A 28 -18.31 -11.68 2.45
N LYS A 29 -18.23 -10.50 3.10
CA LYS A 29 -17.38 -9.38 2.66
C LYS A 29 -15.90 -9.76 2.55
N PHE A 30 -15.42 -10.71 3.34
CA PHE A 30 -14.00 -11.07 3.41
C PHE A 30 -13.72 -12.52 3.04
N ALA A 31 -14.67 -13.20 2.37
CA ALA A 31 -14.60 -14.63 2.09
C ALA A 31 -13.32 -15.05 1.34
N GLU A 32 -12.74 -14.16 0.54
CA GLU A 32 -11.52 -14.40 -0.23
C GLU A 32 -10.23 -14.32 0.61
N PHE A 33 -10.27 -13.69 1.79
CA PHE A 33 -9.12 -13.41 2.66
C PHE A 33 -8.92 -14.48 3.73
N ASN A 34 -8.95 -15.75 3.32
CA ASN A 34 -8.55 -16.85 4.20
C ASN A 34 -7.04 -16.79 4.53
N LYS A 35 -6.60 -17.59 5.51
CA LYS A 35 -5.20 -17.64 5.96
C LYS A 35 -4.19 -17.72 4.81
N LYS A 36 -4.43 -18.59 3.82
CA LYS A 36 -3.50 -18.80 2.70
C LYS A 36 -3.40 -17.56 1.82
N THR A 37 -4.53 -16.92 1.53
CA THR A 37 -4.56 -15.66 0.76
C THR A 37 -3.82 -14.55 1.52
N VAL A 38 -4.08 -14.39 2.81
CA VAL A 38 -3.38 -13.41 3.66
C VAL A 38 -1.87 -13.67 3.67
N ASP A 39 -1.44 -14.92 3.86
CA ASP A 39 -0.02 -15.27 3.86
C ASP A 39 0.68 -14.91 2.55
N LEU A 40 0.00 -15.12 1.41
CA LEU A 40 0.49 -14.75 0.10
C LEU A 40 0.61 -13.23 -0.06
N ILE A 41 -0.44 -12.48 0.30
CA ILE A 41 -0.45 -11.01 0.23
C ILE A 41 0.71 -10.43 1.04
N VAL A 42 0.90 -10.86 2.29
CA VAL A 42 1.98 -10.37 3.16
C VAL A 42 3.36 -10.74 2.59
N THR A 43 3.47 -11.90 1.93
CA THR A 43 4.72 -12.33 1.29
C THR A 43 5.05 -11.47 0.09
N GLU A 44 4.08 -11.17 -0.78
CA GLU A 44 4.31 -10.35 -1.95
C GLU A 44 4.53 -8.87 -1.61
N ALA A 45 3.82 -8.34 -0.61
CA ALA A 45 4.09 -7.01 -0.07
C ALA A 45 5.53 -6.89 0.43
N ARG A 46 6.00 -7.88 1.19
CA ARG A 46 7.40 -7.95 1.66
C ARG A 46 8.39 -8.08 0.51
N ASN A 47 8.07 -8.86 -0.53
CA ASN A 47 8.92 -9.01 -1.71
C ASN A 47 9.08 -7.69 -2.45
N LEU A 48 7.98 -6.99 -2.71
CA LEU A 48 7.99 -5.67 -3.35
C LEU A 48 8.78 -4.67 -2.50
N ALA A 49 8.51 -4.63 -1.20
CA ALA A 49 9.20 -3.80 -0.22
C ALA A 49 10.71 -3.98 -0.29
N ILE A 50 11.21 -5.22 -0.20
CA ILE A 50 12.65 -5.49 -0.14
C ILE A 50 13.34 -5.33 -1.49
N LYS A 51 12.72 -5.81 -2.57
CA LYS A 51 13.39 -5.90 -3.87
C LYS A 51 13.37 -4.59 -4.65
N GLU A 52 12.30 -3.82 -4.52
CA GLU A 52 12.04 -2.69 -5.42
C GLU A 52 11.92 -1.36 -4.66
N ILE A 53 11.34 -1.35 -3.45
CA ILE A 53 11.11 -0.09 -2.72
C ILE A 53 12.30 0.27 -1.83
N LEU A 54 12.78 -0.64 -0.99
CA LEU A 54 13.88 -0.39 -0.04
C LEU A 54 15.15 0.13 -0.71
N PRO A 55 15.58 -0.36 -1.90
CA PRO A 55 16.74 0.20 -2.58
C PRO A 55 16.61 1.68 -2.93
N THR A 56 15.37 2.18 -3.07
CA THR A 56 15.12 3.60 -3.40
C THR A 56 15.22 4.52 -2.18
N ASN A 57 15.22 4.00 -0.95
CA ASN A 57 15.19 4.82 0.26
C ASN A 57 16.42 5.73 0.38
N LYS A 58 17.61 5.15 0.19
CA LYS A 58 18.87 5.89 0.32
C LYS A 58 19.03 6.96 -0.77
N VAL A 59 18.80 6.60 -2.04
CA VAL A 59 18.88 7.56 -3.14
C VAL A 59 17.79 8.62 -3.04
N GLY A 60 16.63 8.25 -2.50
CA GLY A 60 15.54 9.15 -2.11
C GLY A 60 16.01 10.32 -1.25
N ASP A 61 16.78 10.01 -0.21
CA ASP A 61 17.34 10.99 0.72
C ASP A 61 18.51 11.78 0.11
N GLU A 62 19.45 11.09 -0.56
CA GLU A 62 20.66 11.72 -1.11
C GLU A 62 20.37 12.68 -2.27
N VAL A 63 19.41 12.35 -3.14
CA VAL A 63 19.03 13.15 -4.32
C VAL A 63 17.94 14.17 -3.96
N GLY A 64 16.95 13.76 -3.16
CA GLY A 64 15.81 14.60 -2.80
C GLY A 64 14.94 14.99 -4.00
N VAL A 65 14.20 16.09 -3.84
CA VAL A 65 13.35 16.66 -4.90
C VAL A 65 13.92 17.97 -5.42
N SER A 66 13.72 18.26 -6.71
CA SER A 66 14.06 19.55 -7.30
C SER A 66 12.81 20.30 -7.73
N PHE A 67 12.82 21.62 -7.55
CA PHE A 67 11.78 22.52 -8.05
C PHE A 67 12.31 23.30 -9.24
N GLU A 68 11.71 23.07 -10.40
CA GLU A 68 12.11 23.63 -11.68
C GLU A 68 11.51 25.02 -11.89
N LYS A 69 12.13 25.83 -12.76
CA LYS A 69 11.70 27.22 -13.02
C LYS A 69 10.30 27.34 -13.63
N ASP A 70 9.82 26.28 -14.27
CA ASP A 70 8.47 26.19 -14.84
C ASP A 70 7.41 25.68 -13.85
N GLY A 71 7.80 25.46 -12.58
CA GLY A 71 6.92 25.02 -11.50
C GLY A 71 6.80 23.50 -11.36
N GLN A 72 7.51 22.72 -12.17
CA GLN A 72 7.52 21.26 -12.03
C GLN A 72 8.38 20.81 -10.84
N VAL A 73 7.94 19.77 -10.14
CA VAL A 73 8.73 19.08 -9.12
C VAL A 73 9.23 17.76 -9.71
N LYS A 74 10.53 17.51 -9.65
CA LYS A 74 11.12 16.21 -10.02
C LYS A 74 11.52 15.44 -8.77
N VAL A 75 11.34 14.12 -8.88
CA VAL A 75 11.72 13.14 -7.86
C VAL A 75 12.92 12.33 -8.38
N PRO A 76 13.60 11.55 -7.53
CA PRO A 76 14.63 10.63 -7.98
C PRO A 76 14.09 9.63 -9.01
N GLU A 77 14.85 9.36 -10.07
CA GLU A 77 14.40 8.53 -11.20
C GLU A 77 13.96 7.13 -10.73
N GLU A 78 14.63 6.60 -9.72
CA GLU A 78 14.36 5.30 -9.13
C GLU A 78 12.96 5.19 -8.52
N PHE A 79 12.34 6.31 -8.12
CA PHE A 79 10.96 6.30 -7.60
C PHE A 79 9.95 5.93 -8.68
N HIS A 80 10.20 6.27 -9.96
CA HIS A 80 9.24 6.03 -11.04
C HIS A 80 8.98 4.54 -11.26
N ARG A 81 10.04 3.70 -11.27
CA ARG A 81 9.90 2.25 -11.41
C ARG A 81 9.15 1.65 -10.22
N ALA A 82 9.56 2.00 -9.00
CA ALA A 82 8.91 1.47 -7.79
C ALA A 82 7.44 1.89 -7.72
N TYR A 83 7.11 3.14 -8.07
CA TYR A 83 5.74 3.63 -8.14
C TYR A 83 4.91 2.95 -9.26
N GLN A 84 5.54 2.63 -10.40
CA GLN A 84 4.87 1.87 -11.45
C GLN A 84 4.48 0.46 -10.96
N LEU A 85 5.40 -0.23 -10.26
CA LEU A 85 5.11 -1.55 -9.68
C LEU A 85 4.04 -1.51 -8.60
N TYR A 86 3.94 -0.42 -7.84
CA TYR A 86 2.80 -0.18 -6.93
C TYR A 86 1.47 -0.24 -7.67
N LYS A 87 1.36 0.51 -8.77
CA LYS A 87 0.13 0.59 -9.55
C LYS A 87 -0.19 -0.72 -10.25
N GLU A 88 0.82 -1.37 -10.85
CA GLU A 88 0.65 -2.64 -11.56
C GLU A 88 0.27 -3.79 -10.63
N GLY A 89 0.75 -3.77 -9.38
CA GLY A 89 0.34 -4.72 -8.35
C GLY A 89 -0.92 -4.32 -7.56
N GLU A 90 -1.60 -3.24 -7.98
CA GLU A 90 -2.83 -2.72 -7.36
C GLU A 90 -2.67 -2.39 -5.85
N TRP A 91 -1.46 -2.07 -5.40
CA TRP A 91 -1.11 -1.82 -4.00
C TRP A 91 -1.61 -0.46 -3.45
N VAL A 92 -2.24 0.35 -4.30
CA VAL A 92 -2.80 1.66 -3.93
C VAL A 92 -4.18 1.49 -3.29
N GLY A 93 -4.96 0.51 -3.71
CA GLY A 93 -6.37 0.35 -3.34
C GLY A 93 -6.66 -0.87 -2.47
N THR A 94 -5.69 -1.34 -1.68
CA THR A 94 -5.71 -2.68 -1.05
C THR A 94 -6.93 -2.93 -0.16
N SER A 95 -7.34 -1.97 0.67
CA SER A 95 -8.57 -2.09 1.49
C SER A 95 -9.77 -1.33 0.96
N GLU A 96 -9.61 -0.64 -0.15
CA GLU A 96 -10.61 0.31 -0.68
C GLU A 96 -11.82 -0.44 -1.26
N ASP A 97 -12.94 0.26 -1.41
CA ASP A 97 -14.18 -0.36 -1.86
C ASP A 97 -14.05 -0.94 -3.29
N PRO A 98 -14.37 -2.23 -3.51
CA PRO A 98 -14.38 -2.83 -4.84
C PRO A 98 -15.27 -2.13 -5.87
N GLU A 99 -16.33 -1.41 -5.45
CA GLU A 99 -17.15 -0.59 -6.35
C GLU A 99 -16.30 0.45 -7.10
N TRP A 100 -15.27 0.99 -6.44
CA TRP A 100 -14.40 2.03 -6.97
C TRP A 100 -13.05 1.49 -7.49
N GLY A 101 -12.87 0.16 -7.49
CA GLY A 101 -11.66 -0.50 -7.97
C GLY A 101 -10.65 -0.86 -6.89
N GLY A 102 -11.03 -0.81 -5.61
CA GLY A 102 -10.23 -1.35 -4.53
C GLY A 102 -10.26 -2.88 -4.47
N GLN A 103 -9.35 -3.46 -3.69
CA GLN A 103 -9.30 -4.92 -3.47
C GLN A 103 -10.17 -5.38 -2.29
N GLY A 104 -10.68 -4.46 -1.46
CA GLY A 104 -11.62 -4.77 -0.37
C GLY A 104 -11.05 -5.59 0.79
N MET A 105 -9.72 -5.63 0.96
CA MET A 105 -9.11 -6.45 2.01
C MET A 105 -9.41 -5.95 3.43
N PRO A 106 -9.45 -6.83 4.44
CA PRO A 106 -9.58 -6.41 5.82
C PRO A 106 -8.48 -5.41 6.20
N ARG A 107 -8.86 -4.32 6.89
CA ARG A 107 -7.93 -3.25 7.30
C ARG A 107 -6.72 -3.80 8.08
N THR A 108 -6.90 -4.84 8.88
CA THR A 108 -5.78 -5.49 9.61
C THR A 108 -4.74 -6.10 8.68
N VAL A 109 -5.16 -6.70 7.56
CA VAL A 109 -4.25 -7.26 6.55
C VAL A 109 -3.56 -6.12 5.78
N ASP A 110 -4.32 -5.08 5.44
CA ASP A 110 -3.78 -3.87 4.81
C ASP A 110 -2.72 -3.17 5.66
N MET A 111 -2.91 -3.11 6.98
CA MET A 111 -1.93 -2.56 7.90
C MET A 111 -0.62 -3.37 7.90
N ALA A 112 -0.69 -4.70 7.81
CA ALA A 112 0.50 -5.53 7.70
C ALA A 112 1.23 -5.35 6.36
N VAL A 113 0.49 -5.15 5.27
CA VAL A 113 1.05 -4.76 3.97
C VAL A 113 1.75 -3.41 4.08
N SER A 114 1.06 -2.41 4.63
CA SER A 114 1.55 -1.05 4.82
C SER A 114 2.83 -1.00 5.67
N ASP A 115 2.95 -1.85 6.69
CA ASP A 115 4.14 -1.89 7.56
C ASP A 115 5.43 -2.23 6.78
N TYR A 116 5.38 -3.23 5.90
CA TYR A 116 6.53 -3.53 5.03
C TYR A 116 6.85 -2.41 4.06
N LEU A 117 5.80 -1.88 3.44
CA LEU A 117 5.90 -0.90 2.37
C LEU A 117 6.44 0.44 2.90
N LEU A 118 5.83 0.99 3.95
CA LEU A 118 6.30 2.20 4.65
C LEU A 118 7.67 2.00 5.29
N GLY A 119 7.91 0.83 5.89
CA GLY A 119 9.20 0.49 6.47
C GLY A 119 10.33 0.47 5.43
N ALA A 120 10.02 0.15 4.17
CA ALA A 120 10.99 0.16 3.09
C ALA A 120 11.34 1.56 2.60
N ASN A 121 10.36 2.43 2.37
CA ASN A 121 10.58 3.84 2.01
C ASN A 121 9.32 4.67 2.29
N CYS A 122 9.34 5.42 3.39
CA CYS A 122 8.23 6.30 3.77
C CYS A 122 7.98 7.42 2.74
N SER A 123 9.03 8.06 2.23
CA SER A 123 8.94 9.17 1.29
C SER A 123 8.24 8.79 -0.01
N LEU A 124 8.56 7.60 -0.56
CA LEU A 124 7.86 7.08 -1.74
C LEU A 124 6.41 6.71 -1.42
N ASN A 125 6.17 6.06 -0.28
CA ASN A 125 4.84 5.61 0.12
C ASN A 125 3.86 6.76 0.36
N LEU A 126 4.33 7.94 0.77
CA LEU A 126 3.46 9.10 0.97
C LEU A 126 2.73 9.53 -0.30
N TYR A 127 3.30 9.31 -1.51
CA TYR A 127 2.58 9.56 -2.77
C TYR A 127 1.33 8.68 -2.89
N VAL A 128 1.41 7.43 -2.45
CA VAL A 128 0.30 6.47 -2.44
C VAL A 128 -0.66 6.80 -1.29
N GLY A 129 -0.15 6.88 -0.06
CA GLY A 129 -0.97 7.08 1.13
C GLY A 129 -1.77 8.40 1.14
N LEU A 130 -1.19 9.49 0.64
CA LEU A 130 -1.91 10.76 0.51
C LEU A 130 -3.02 10.68 -0.54
N THR A 131 -2.82 9.91 -1.61
CA THR A 131 -3.83 9.68 -2.65
C THR A 131 -4.99 8.87 -2.09
N ILE A 132 -4.72 7.81 -1.33
CA ILE A 132 -5.74 7.03 -0.60
C ILE A 132 -6.53 7.92 0.34
N GLY A 133 -5.85 8.75 1.14
CA GLY A 133 -6.51 9.69 2.06
C GLY A 133 -7.42 10.68 1.34
N ALA A 134 -7.01 11.19 0.19
CA ALA A 134 -7.84 12.04 -0.65
C ALA A 134 -9.05 11.27 -1.23
N GLY A 135 -8.85 10.03 -1.66
CA GLY A 135 -9.91 9.13 -2.11
C GLY A 135 -10.97 8.92 -1.02
N HIS A 136 -10.55 8.53 0.19
CA HIS A 136 -11.44 8.36 1.34
C HIS A 136 -12.29 9.62 1.65
N LEU A 137 -11.72 10.81 1.53
CA LEU A 137 -12.48 12.06 1.74
C LEU A 137 -13.58 12.22 0.68
N VAL A 138 -13.27 11.93 -0.58
CA VAL A 138 -14.25 11.99 -1.67
C VAL A 138 -15.31 10.91 -1.51
N GLU A 139 -14.94 9.71 -1.09
CA GLU A 139 -15.88 8.61 -0.88
C GLU A 139 -16.85 8.91 0.27
N ALA A 140 -16.34 9.42 1.39
CA ALA A 140 -17.15 9.68 2.56
C ALA A 140 -18.06 10.92 2.42
N PHE A 141 -17.56 11.98 1.77
CA PHE A 141 -18.22 13.29 1.77
C PHE A 141 -18.56 13.85 0.40
N GLY A 142 -18.07 13.23 -0.67
CA GLY A 142 -18.33 13.68 -2.03
C GLY A 142 -19.74 13.38 -2.50
N THR A 143 -20.23 14.19 -3.45
CA THR A 143 -21.44 13.86 -4.20
C THR A 143 -21.21 12.65 -5.10
N GLU A 144 -22.28 11.97 -5.52
CA GLU A 144 -22.18 10.85 -6.46
C GLU A 144 -21.45 11.22 -7.77
N GLU A 145 -21.59 12.47 -8.22
CA GLU A 145 -20.84 12.99 -9.37
C GLU A 145 -19.34 13.08 -9.07
N GLN A 146 -18.96 13.60 -7.89
CA GLN A 146 -17.56 13.68 -7.48
C GLN A 146 -16.93 12.29 -7.30
N LYS A 147 -17.65 11.35 -6.68
CA LYS A 147 -17.18 9.97 -6.52
C LYS A 147 -16.86 9.33 -7.87
N ARG A 148 -17.79 9.39 -8.82
CA ARG A 148 -17.59 8.86 -10.19
C ARG A 148 -16.46 9.55 -10.95
N LEU A 149 -16.26 10.85 -10.72
CA LEU A 149 -15.23 11.62 -11.40
C LEU A 149 -13.81 11.28 -10.90
N PHE A 150 -13.66 11.01 -9.60
CA PHE A 150 -12.37 10.94 -8.93
C PHE A 150 -11.96 9.54 -8.48
N LEU A 151 -12.85 8.76 -7.82
CA LEU A 151 -12.42 7.59 -7.04
C LEU A 151 -11.72 6.51 -7.87
N LYS A 152 -12.16 6.27 -9.10
CA LYS A 152 -11.51 5.29 -9.99
C LYS A 152 -10.14 5.74 -10.54
N LYS A 153 -9.82 7.04 -10.43
CA LYS A 153 -8.57 7.63 -10.95
C LYS A 153 -7.53 7.88 -9.87
N LEU A 154 -7.98 8.06 -8.64
CA LEU A 154 -7.15 8.16 -7.44
C LEU A 154 -6.71 6.75 -7.05
#